data_AF-A0A961MJ72-F1
#
_entry.id   AF-A0A961MJ72-F1
#
_cell.length_a   1.000
_cell.length_b   1.000
_cell.length_c   1.000
_cell.angle_alpha   90.00
_cell.angle_beta   90.00
_cell.angle_gamma   90.00
#
_symmetry.space_group_name_H-M   'P 1'
#
loop_
_entity.id
_entity.type
_entity.pdbx_description
1 polymer ?
#
loop_
_entity_poly.entity_id
_entity_poly.type
_entity_poly.pdbx_seq_one_letter_code
_entity_poly.pdbx_strand_id
1 'polypeptide(L)'
;MPDPHEETAAEDLSRRLFFYNGGFLRQPRLREILRAAGWSLHLGLPGPKDRVAVWGRSPTAHRGEHVATRRGVGLVRIEDAFLRSVHPGRWGEPPLGLLIDPYGVHFDSSAPSLLERILARA
;
A
#
# COMPACT_ATOMS: atom_id res chain seq x y z
N MET A 1 -33.66 15.16 -2.12
CA MET A 1 -33.05 13.81 -2.14
C MET A 1 -31.91 13.86 -3.14
N PRO A 2 -30.64 13.81 -2.71
CA PRO A 2 -29.54 13.65 -3.66
C PRO A 2 -29.55 12.23 -4.22
N ASP A 3 -29.06 12.10 -5.45
CA ASP A 3 -29.04 10.89 -6.29
C ASP A 3 -28.02 9.86 -5.72
N PRO A 4 -28.33 8.54 -5.63
CA PRO A 4 -27.40 7.54 -5.09
C PRO A 4 -26.16 7.30 -5.97
N HIS A 5 -26.12 7.91 -7.15
CA HIS A 5 -25.06 7.75 -8.14
C HIS A 5 -24.07 8.92 -8.20
N GLU A 6 -24.16 9.90 -7.29
CA GLU A 6 -23.11 10.92 -7.08
C GLU A 6 -21.90 10.38 -6.29
N GLU A 7 -21.50 9.14 -6.52
CA GLU A 7 -20.11 8.72 -6.24
C GLU A 7 -19.28 9.18 -7.44
N THR A 8 -19.03 10.50 -7.43
CA THR A 8 -18.30 11.25 -8.46
C THR A 8 -17.04 10.48 -8.84
N ALA A 9 -16.99 10.04 -10.10
CA ALA A 9 -15.86 9.44 -10.80
C ALA A 9 -14.62 9.24 -9.90
N ALA A 10 -14.47 8.04 -9.33
CA ALA A 10 -13.16 7.60 -8.90
C ALA A 10 -12.28 7.68 -10.14
N GLU A 11 -11.55 8.79 -10.30
CA GLU A 11 -10.61 9.01 -11.39
C GLU A 11 -9.83 7.71 -11.56
N ASP A 12 -9.74 7.18 -12.77
CA ASP A 12 -9.12 5.89 -13.06
C ASP A 12 -7.65 5.89 -12.61
N LEU A 13 -7.44 5.58 -11.33
CA LEU A 13 -6.15 5.62 -10.66
C LEU A 13 -5.39 4.38 -11.10
N SER A 14 -4.19 4.63 -11.59
CA SER A 14 -3.29 3.60 -12.07
C SER A 14 -2.95 2.63 -10.93
N ARG A 15 -2.95 1.33 -11.25
CA ARG A 15 -2.48 0.27 -10.35
C ARG A 15 -0.94 0.13 -10.32
N ARG A 16 -0.22 1.21 -10.64
CA ARG A 16 1.25 1.26 -10.58
C ARG A 16 1.70 1.87 -9.26
N LEU A 17 2.59 1.14 -8.60
CA LEU A 17 3.20 1.50 -7.33
C LEU A 17 4.69 1.76 -7.52
N PHE A 18 5.13 2.98 -7.24
CA PHE A 18 6.54 3.34 -7.21
C PHE A 18 7.10 3.16 -5.82
N PHE A 19 8.33 2.67 -5.67
CA PHE A 19 8.91 2.41 -4.35
C PHE A 19 10.36 2.87 -4.30
N TYR A 20 10.82 3.21 -3.09
CA TYR A 20 12.11 3.86 -2.85
C TYR A 20 12.95 3.16 -1.78
N ASN A 21 12.69 1.87 -1.55
CA ASN A 21 13.50 0.99 -0.70
C ASN A 21 13.85 -0.31 -1.44
N GLY A 22 14.97 -0.94 -1.06
CA GLY A 22 15.42 -2.17 -1.71
C GLY A 22 14.59 -3.42 -1.36
N GLY A 23 13.74 -3.36 -0.33
CA GLY A 23 12.94 -4.50 0.13
C GLY A 23 11.98 -5.00 -0.94
N PHE A 24 11.30 -4.07 -1.65
CA PHE A 24 10.38 -4.38 -2.74
C PHE A 24 11.04 -5.02 -3.97
N LEU A 25 12.38 -4.94 -4.11
CA LEU A 25 13.13 -5.63 -5.16
C LEU A 25 13.46 -7.08 -4.79
N ARG A 26 13.80 -7.32 -3.52
CA ARG A 26 14.45 -8.57 -3.09
C ARG A 26 13.49 -9.63 -2.55
N GLN A 27 12.18 -9.35 -2.48
CA GLN A 27 11.19 -10.26 -1.90
C GLN A 27 10.24 -10.82 -2.98
N PRO A 28 10.52 -11.98 -3.58
CA PRO A 28 9.71 -12.53 -4.69
C PRO A 28 8.25 -12.74 -4.32
N ARG A 29 7.99 -13.33 -3.13
CA ARG A 29 6.63 -13.64 -2.68
C ARG A 29 5.78 -12.38 -2.48
N LEU A 30 6.36 -11.33 -1.91
CA LEU A 30 5.69 -10.04 -1.76
C LEU A 30 5.25 -9.50 -3.13
N ARG A 31 6.14 -9.55 -4.12
CA ARG A 31 5.86 -9.04 -5.48
C ARG A 31 4.75 -9.84 -6.16
N GLU A 32 4.72 -11.15 -5.93
CA GLU A 32 3.66 -12.04 -6.42
C GLU A 32 2.30 -11.69 -5.81
N ILE A 33 2.24 -11.52 -4.48
CA ILE A 33 0.99 -11.13 -3.78
C ILE A 33 0.48 -9.79 -4.30
N LEU A 34 1.34 -8.79 -4.45
CA LEU A 34 0.95 -7.48 -4.99
C LEU A 34 0.42 -7.60 -6.42
N ARG A 35 1.07 -8.40 -7.27
CA ARG A 35 0.60 -8.65 -8.64
C ARG A 35 -0.78 -9.33 -8.64
N ALA A 36 -0.99 -10.33 -7.80
CA ALA A 36 -2.27 -11.00 -7.66
C ALA A 36 -3.36 -10.05 -7.14
N ALA A 37 -3.01 -9.08 -6.30
CA ALA A 37 -3.89 -8.00 -5.86
C ALA A 37 -4.09 -6.87 -6.91
N GLY A 38 -3.59 -7.06 -8.13
CA GLY A 38 -3.73 -6.13 -9.25
C GLY A 38 -2.71 -4.99 -9.27
N TRP A 39 -1.75 -4.96 -8.34
CA TRP A 39 -0.72 -3.92 -8.26
C TRP A 39 0.55 -4.29 -9.03
N SER A 40 1.15 -3.32 -9.70
CA SER A 40 2.44 -3.47 -10.37
C SER A 40 3.49 -2.57 -9.73
N LEU A 41 4.69 -3.10 -9.45
CA LEU A 41 5.78 -2.35 -8.83
C LEU A 41 6.73 -1.76 -9.88
N HIS A 42 7.00 -0.46 -9.79
CA HIS A 42 7.81 0.30 -10.74
C HIS A 42 8.92 1.07 -10.03
N LEU A 43 10.01 1.32 -10.75
CA LEU A 43 11.06 2.26 -10.37
C LEU A 43 10.87 3.57 -11.15
N GLY A 44 11.49 4.65 -10.68
CA GLY A 44 11.43 5.96 -11.32
C GLY A 44 10.53 6.94 -10.58
N LEU A 45 9.80 7.77 -11.31
CA LEU A 45 8.95 8.83 -10.76
C LEU A 45 7.48 8.54 -11.08
N PRO A 46 6.56 8.64 -10.11
CA PRO A 46 5.14 8.43 -10.35
C PRO A 46 4.56 9.59 -11.18
N GLY A 47 3.68 9.24 -12.11
CA GLY A 47 2.78 10.20 -12.77
C GLY A 47 1.55 10.53 -11.92
N PRO A 48 0.70 11.48 -12.35
CA PRO A 48 -0.42 11.99 -11.55
C PRO A 48 -1.44 10.93 -11.08
N LYS A 49 -1.60 9.84 -11.85
CA LYS A 49 -2.53 8.75 -11.55
C LYS A 49 -1.87 7.60 -10.79
N ASP A 50 -0.54 7.59 -10.69
CA ASP A 50 0.21 6.52 -10.03
C ASP A 50 0.22 6.73 -8.51
N ARG A 51 0.74 5.75 -7.76
CA ARG A 51 0.90 5.84 -6.31
C ARG A 51 2.28 5.40 -5.87
N VAL A 52 2.62 5.71 -4.63
CA VAL A 52 3.89 5.30 -4.02
C VAL A 52 3.64 4.24 -2.94
N ALA A 53 4.34 3.11 -3.05
CA ALA A 53 4.36 2.06 -2.04
C ALA A 53 5.42 2.33 -0.97
N VAL A 54 5.02 2.16 0.29
CA VAL A 54 5.92 2.18 1.45
C VAL A 54 5.63 0.98 2.36
N TRP A 55 6.64 0.51 3.08
CA TRP A 55 6.45 -0.52 4.09
C TRP A 55 6.09 0.13 5.42
N GLY A 56 4.83 -0.04 5.85
CA GLY A 56 4.21 0.55 7.04
C GLY A 56 4.74 1.93 7.41
N ARG A 57 5.25 2.05 8.63
CA ARG A 57 6.00 3.20 9.16
C ARG A 57 7.48 2.87 9.36
N SER A 58 8.07 2.12 8.41
CA SER A 58 9.48 1.72 8.50
C SER A 58 10.43 2.95 8.50
N PRO A 59 11.67 2.81 9.01
CA PRO A 59 12.67 3.90 8.97
C PRO A 59 12.97 4.42 7.56
N THR A 60 12.64 3.66 6.51
CA THR A 60 12.83 4.07 5.11
C THR A 60 11.56 4.60 4.45
N ALA A 61 10.40 4.55 5.12
CA ALA A 61 9.12 5.01 4.59
C ALA A 61 9.16 6.49 4.20
N HIS A 62 9.89 7.31 4.97
CA HIS A 62 10.06 8.75 4.72
C HIS A 62 10.51 9.07 3.29
N ARG A 63 11.26 8.17 2.62
CA ARG A 63 11.70 8.36 1.23
C ARG A 63 10.53 8.35 0.26
N GLY A 64 9.65 7.35 0.41
CA GLY A 64 8.44 7.25 -0.41
C GLY A 64 7.42 8.32 -0.06
N GLU A 65 7.23 8.59 1.24
CA GLU A 65 6.36 9.67 1.71
C GLU A 65 6.80 11.03 1.14
N HIS A 66 8.10 11.32 1.14
CA HIS A 66 8.65 12.54 0.55
C HIS A 66 8.34 12.65 -0.95
N VAL A 67 8.54 11.57 -1.72
CA VAL A 67 8.24 11.58 -3.16
C VAL A 67 6.74 11.73 -3.42
N ALA A 68 5.90 11.02 -2.66
CA ALA A 68 4.45 11.11 -2.79
C ALA A 68 3.96 12.54 -2.56
N THR A 69 4.40 13.19 -1.48
CA THR A 69 4.09 14.58 -1.17
C THR A 69 4.59 15.53 -2.25
N ARG A 70 5.85 15.39 -2.71
CA ARG A 70 6.44 16.26 -3.75
C ARG A 70 5.75 16.12 -5.10
N ARG A 71 5.15 14.97 -5.39
CA ARG A 71 4.46 14.67 -6.65
C ARG A 71 2.94 14.85 -6.56
N GLY A 72 2.40 15.06 -5.36
CA GLY A 72 0.96 15.15 -5.14
C GLY A 72 0.22 13.84 -5.44
N VAL A 73 0.87 12.69 -5.22
CA VAL A 73 0.29 11.37 -5.50
C VAL A 73 -0.02 10.59 -4.23
N GLY A 74 -0.94 9.64 -4.32
CA GLY A 74 -1.35 8.81 -3.17
C GLY A 74 -0.26 7.86 -2.67
N LEU A 75 -0.35 7.50 -1.39
CA LEU A 75 0.45 6.45 -0.76
C LEU A 75 -0.33 5.15 -0.67
N VAL A 76 0.38 4.03 -0.72
CA VAL A 76 -0.11 2.71 -0.35
C VAL A 76 0.86 2.13 0.68
N ARG A 77 0.39 1.91 1.90
CA ARG A 77 1.17 1.28 2.96
C ARG A 77 0.97 -0.22 2.90
N ILE A 78 2.09 -0.93 2.83
CA ILE A 78 2.13 -2.38 2.77
C ILE A 78 2.70 -2.89 4.09
N GLU A 79 2.05 -3.89 4.66
CA GLU A 79 2.52 -4.58 5.86
C GLU A 79 2.27 -6.08 5.77
N ASP A 80 2.92 -6.82 6.66
CA ASP A 80 2.61 -8.23 6.87
C ASP A 80 1.14 -8.41 7.29
N ALA A 81 0.49 -9.47 6.80
CA ALA A 81 -0.83 -9.87 7.28
C ALA A 81 -0.78 -10.33 8.74
N PHE A 82 -1.92 -10.24 9.44
CA PHE A 82 -2.07 -10.74 10.82
C PHE A 82 -1.61 -12.19 10.98
N LEU A 83 -1.93 -13.04 10.00
CA LEU A 83 -1.35 -14.36 9.87
C LEU A 83 -0.25 -14.34 8.80
N ARG A 84 0.98 -14.09 9.25
CA ARG A 84 2.12 -13.89 8.35
C ARG A 84 2.73 -15.17 7.82
N SER A 85 3.08 -16.12 8.69
CA SER A 85 3.90 -17.31 8.36
C SER A 85 3.95 -18.27 9.56
N VAL A 86 4.50 -19.48 9.38
CA VAL A 86 4.66 -20.46 10.46
C VAL A 86 5.79 -20.04 11.40
N HIS A 87 6.96 -19.67 10.86
CA HIS A 87 8.08 -19.11 11.62
C HIS A 87 8.18 -17.58 11.43
N PRO A 88 8.87 -16.88 12.35
CA PRO A 88 9.01 -15.43 12.24
C PRO A 88 9.79 -14.97 11.00
N GLY A 89 9.43 -13.81 10.45
CA GLY A 89 10.04 -13.27 9.23
C GLY A 89 11.54 -12.99 9.30
N ARG A 90 12.09 -12.76 10.50
CA ARG A 90 13.54 -12.61 10.69
C ARG A 90 14.35 -13.86 10.30
N TRP A 91 13.69 -15.02 10.19
CA TRP A 91 14.28 -16.27 9.72
C TRP A 91 14.16 -16.44 8.20
N GLY A 92 13.67 -15.41 7.49
CA GLY A 92 13.54 -15.42 6.02
C GLY A 92 12.26 -16.07 5.51
N GLU A 93 11.32 -16.46 6.39
CA GLU A 93 10.07 -17.08 5.93
C GLU A 93 9.22 -16.06 5.15
N PRO A 94 8.75 -16.41 3.94
CA PRO A 94 7.95 -15.50 3.13
C PRO A 94 6.55 -15.28 3.72
N PRO A 95 5.92 -14.11 3.48
CA PRO A 95 4.57 -13.85 3.95
C PRO A 95 3.53 -14.69 3.19
N LEU A 96 2.53 -15.18 3.90
CA LEU A 96 1.33 -15.83 3.36
C LEU A 96 0.35 -14.80 2.77
N GLY A 97 0.34 -13.58 3.31
CA GLY A 97 -0.50 -12.48 2.87
C GLY A 97 0.07 -11.12 3.26
N LEU A 98 -0.53 -10.06 2.72
CA LEU A 98 -0.15 -8.68 3.00
C LEU A 98 -1.39 -7.86 3.34
N LEU A 99 -1.23 -6.88 4.23
CA LEU A 99 -2.14 -5.75 4.33
C LEU A 99 -1.69 -4.70 3.30
N ILE A 100 -2.63 -4.28 2.44
CA ILE A 100 -2.37 -3.29 1.37
C ILE A 100 -3.34 -2.14 1.57
N ASP A 101 -2.88 -1.07 2.22
CA ASP A 101 -3.73 0.01 2.71
C ASP A 101 -3.48 1.32 1.94
N PRO A 102 -4.44 1.78 1.12
CA PRO A 102 -4.34 3.04 0.39
C PRO A 102 -4.70 4.30 1.21
N TYR A 103 -5.12 4.16 2.47
CA TYR A 103 -5.61 5.25 3.32
C TYR A 103 -4.68 5.53 4.50
N GLY A 104 -4.23 4.48 5.18
CA GLY A 104 -3.46 4.57 6.41
C GLY A 104 -2.62 3.32 6.65
N VAL A 105 -2.53 2.88 7.89
CA VAL A 105 -2.03 1.56 8.27
C VAL A 105 -2.70 1.18 9.59
N HIS A 106 -3.12 -0.07 9.73
CA HIS A 106 -4.03 -0.53 10.80
C HIS A 106 -3.59 -0.24 12.26
N PHE A 107 -2.29 -0.07 12.52
CA PHE A 107 -1.79 0.22 13.87
C PHE A 107 -1.63 1.72 14.17
N ASP A 108 -1.78 2.59 13.17
CA ASP A 108 -1.57 4.03 13.30
C ASP A 108 -2.91 4.73 13.47
N SER A 109 -3.25 5.06 14.71
CA SER A 109 -4.52 5.73 15.05
C SER A 109 -4.56 7.22 14.72
N SER A 110 -3.51 7.79 14.10
CA SER A 110 -3.50 9.22 13.73
C SER A 110 -4.32 9.52 12.47
N ALA A 111 -4.65 8.51 11.66
CA ALA A 111 -5.45 8.66 10.45
C ALA A 111 -6.23 7.37 10.13
N PRO A 112 -7.45 7.46 9.57
CA PRO A 112 -8.25 6.27 9.24
C PRO A 112 -7.58 5.33 8.24
N SER A 113 -7.52 4.05 8.60
CA SER A 113 -7.03 2.93 7.79
C SER A 113 -8.12 2.31 6.91
N LEU A 114 -7.72 1.48 5.94
CA LEU A 114 -8.64 0.64 5.17
C LEU A 114 -9.43 -0.30 6.09
N LEU A 115 -8.76 -0.86 7.12
CA LEU A 115 -9.40 -1.77 8.08
C LEU A 115 -10.54 -1.06 8.82
N GLU A 116 -10.30 0.13 9.36
CA GLU A 116 -11.33 0.91 10.04
C GLU A 116 -12.49 1.27 9.10
N ARG A 117 -12.20 1.58 7.83
CA ARG A 117 -13.25 1.84 6.82
C ARG A 117 -14.09 0.60 6.50
N ILE A 118 -13.49 -0.59 6.48
CA ILE A 118 -14.22 -1.85 6.30
C ILE A 118 -15.10 -2.11 7.52
N LEU A 119 -14.54 -1.99 8.73
CA LEU A 119 -15.27 -2.27 9.98
C LEU A 119 -16.42 -1.29 10.23
N ALA A 120 -16.29 -0.03 9.81
CA ALA A 120 -17.36 0.97 9.94
C ALA A 120 -18.54 0.75 8.97
N ARG A 121 -18.39 -0.14 7.98
CA ARG A 121 -19.42 -0.48 6.97
C ARG A 121 -19.97 -1.90 7.12
N ALA A 122 -19.43 -2.65 8.08
CA ALA A 122 -19.80 -4.04 8.35
C ALA A 122 -21.05 -4.15 9.22
#